data_AF-A0A150XT91-F1
#
_entry.id   AF-A0A150XT91-F1
#
_cell.length_a   1.000
_cell.length_b   1.000
_cell.length_c   1.000
_cell.angle_alpha   90.00
_cell.angle_beta   90.00
_cell.angle_gamma   90.00
#
_symmetry.space_group_name_H-M   'P 1'
#
loop_
_entity.id
_entity.type
_entity.pdbx_description
1 polymer ?
#
loop_
_entity_poly.entity_id
_entity_poly.type
_entity_poly.pdbx_seq_one_letter_code
_entity_poly.pdbx_strand_id
1 'polypeptide(L)'
;MTKFDQVNPAAFECLRAKLKSQGIELQGISGYLSKNGISLDFEYSEAEESLTISNLEVGFPASMIGMNKDKVLGILEKAISECRG
;
A
#
# COMPACT_ATOMS: atom_id res chain seq x y z
N MET A 1 -4.06 0.63 -12.21
CA MET A 1 -2.68 0.82 -11.73
C MET A 1 -2.59 2.22 -11.19
N THR A 2 -2.10 2.39 -9.97
CA THR A 2 -1.97 3.68 -9.28
C THR A 2 -0.52 3.86 -8.87
N LYS A 3 0.10 4.98 -9.26
CA LYS A 3 1.49 5.31 -8.91
C LYS A 3 1.51 6.43 -7.88
N PHE A 4 2.37 6.29 -6.88
CA PHE A 4 2.67 7.30 -5.87
C PHE A 4 4.12 7.74 -6.07
N ASP A 5 4.34 8.98 -6.48
CA ASP A 5 5.69 9.56 -6.65
C ASP A 5 6.24 10.11 -5.33
N GLN A 6 7.51 10.52 -5.29
CA GLN A 6 8.15 11.06 -4.07
C GLN A 6 8.06 10.13 -2.86
N VAL A 7 8.10 8.83 -3.10
CA VAL A 7 8.25 7.81 -2.07
C VAL A 7 9.73 7.50 -2.01
N ASN A 8 10.47 8.23 -1.17
CA ASN A 8 11.88 7.94 -0.96
C ASN A 8 12.06 6.69 -0.06
N PRO A 9 13.29 6.16 0.09
CA PRO A 9 13.52 4.95 0.89
C PRO A 9 13.02 5.06 2.34
N ALA A 10 13.16 6.23 2.96
CA ALA A 10 12.70 6.46 4.33
C ALA A 10 11.16 6.42 4.43
N ALA A 11 10.46 7.02 3.47
CA ALA A 11 9.00 7.00 3.39
C ALA A 11 8.47 5.59 3.13
N PHE A 12 9.15 4.82 2.26
CA PHE A 12 8.81 3.42 2.02
C PHE A 12 8.99 2.58 3.28
N GLU A 13 10.14 2.67 3.98
CA GLU A 13 10.36 1.94 5.22
C GLU A 13 9.38 2.34 6.33
N CYS A 14 9.02 3.62 6.44
CA CYS A 14 7.95 4.08 7.34
C CYS A 14 6.59 3.44 7.00
N LEU A 15 6.23 3.38 5.72
CA LEU A 15 5.01 2.72 5.26
C LEU A 15 5.03 1.22 5.60
N ARG A 16 6.16 0.53 5.33
CA ARG A 16 6.34 -0.90 5.68
C ARG A 16 6.14 -1.12 7.17
N ALA A 17 6.71 -0.27 8.02
CA ALA A 17 6.56 -0.38 9.47
C ALA A 17 5.10 -0.19 9.93
N LYS A 18 4.39 0.82 9.39
CA LYS A 18 2.97 1.09 9.67
C LYS A 18 2.05 -0.05 9.22
N LEU A 19 2.34 -0.66 8.08
CA LEU A 19 1.59 -1.81 7.59
C LEU A 19 1.89 -3.05 8.44
N LYS A 20 3.17 -3.25 8.82
CA LYS A 20 3.59 -4.38 9.65
C LYS A 20 2.93 -4.36 11.03
N SER A 21 2.76 -3.20 11.65
CA SER A 21 2.01 -3.08 12.92
C SER A 21 0.53 -3.45 12.81
N GLN A 22 -0.01 -3.46 11.59
CA GLN A 22 -1.38 -3.90 11.28
C GLN A 22 -1.43 -5.36 10.80
N GLY A 23 -0.32 -6.08 10.89
CA GLY A 23 -0.21 -7.48 10.44
C GLY A 23 -0.11 -7.64 8.92
N ILE A 24 0.29 -6.58 8.22
CA ILE A 24 0.51 -6.56 6.77
C ILE A 24 2.00 -6.38 6.51
N GLU A 25 2.66 -7.39 5.96
CA GLU A 25 4.10 -7.31 5.68
C GLU A 25 4.35 -7.09 4.19
N LEU A 26 4.94 -5.94 3.86
CA LEU A 26 5.52 -5.68 2.54
C LEU A 26 6.90 -6.35 2.49
N GLN A 27 7.00 -7.52 1.88
CA GLN A 27 8.28 -8.25 1.75
C GLN A 27 9.02 -7.78 0.50
N GLY A 28 10.28 -7.37 0.67
CA GLY A 28 11.08 -6.80 -0.42
C GLY A 28 10.57 -5.45 -0.93
N ILE A 29 10.89 -5.15 -2.18
CA ILE A 29 10.45 -3.94 -2.89
C ILE A 29 9.22 -4.19 -3.76
N SER A 30 8.90 -5.44 -4.09
CA SER A 30 7.71 -5.78 -4.87
C SER A 30 7.13 -7.12 -4.43
N GLY A 31 5.82 -7.27 -4.60
CA GLY A 31 5.14 -8.50 -4.24
C GLY A 31 3.63 -8.37 -4.20
N TYR A 32 3.00 -9.46 -3.81
CA TYR A 32 1.56 -9.56 -3.64
C TYR A 32 1.18 -9.52 -2.16
N LEU A 33 0.10 -8.82 -1.87
CA LEU A 33 -0.47 -8.65 -0.54
C LEU A 33 -1.91 -9.17 -0.56
N SER A 34 -2.27 -10.00 0.42
CA SER A 34 -3.66 -10.39 0.65
C SER A 34 -3.96 -10.47 2.13
N LYS A 35 -4.87 -9.63 2.62
CA LYS A 35 -5.27 -9.61 4.02
C LYS A 35 -6.69 -9.07 4.18
N ASN A 36 -7.48 -9.73 5.03
CA ASN A 36 -8.81 -9.27 5.45
C ASN A 36 -9.79 -8.94 4.29
N GLY A 37 -9.66 -9.62 3.15
CA GLY A 37 -10.49 -9.36 1.97
C GLY A 37 -9.99 -8.19 1.11
N ILE A 38 -8.77 -7.70 1.32
CA ILE A 38 -8.08 -6.76 0.43
C ILE A 38 -6.88 -7.48 -0.17
N SER A 39 -6.74 -7.43 -1.48
CA SER A 39 -5.56 -7.92 -2.19
C SER A 39 -5.03 -6.89 -3.15
N LEU A 40 -3.71 -6.81 -3.31
CA LEU A 40 -3.04 -5.90 -4.24
C LEU A 40 -1.63 -6.40 -4.56
N ASP A 41 -1.10 -5.98 -5.69
CA ASP A 41 0.31 -6.05 -6.01
C ASP A 41 0.96 -4.69 -5.75
N PHE A 42 2.18 -4.70 -5.23
CA PHE A 42 2.97 -3.50 -5.03
C PHE A 42 4.36 -3.64 -5.68
N GLU A 43 4.90 -2.51 -6.12
CA GLU A 43 6.26 -2.40 -6.64
C GLU A 43 6.85 -1.04 -6.29
N TYR A 44 7.93 -1.07 -5.53
CA TYR A 44 8.71 0.09 -5.11
C TYR A 44 9.97 0.20 -5.96
N SER A 45 10.20 1.39 -6.51
CA SER A 45 11.41 1.74 -7.22
C SER A 45 12.15 2.83 -6.46
N GLU A 46 13.31 2.48 -5.91
CA GLU A 46 14.21 3.44 -5.25
C GLU A 46 14.79 4.45 -6.25
N ALA A 47 15.11 4.02 -7.47
CA ALA A 47 15.65 4.89 -8.51
C ALA A 47 14.65 5.95 -8.99
N GLU A 48 13.36 5.60 -9.01
CA GLU A 48 12.28 6.54 -9.39
C GLU A 48 11.62 7.20 -8.18
N GLU A 49 12.04 6.86 -6.95
CA GLU A 49 11.38 7.23 -5.70
C GLU A 49 9.85 7.10 -5.79
N SER A 50 9.39 5.91 -6.19
CA SER A 50 7.96 5.70 -6.45
C SER A 50 7.46 4.34 -5.99
N LEU A 51 6.18 4.29 -5.61
CA LEU A 51 5.45 3.07 -5.27
C LEU A 51 4.28 2.90 -6.24
N THR A 52 4.25 1.79 -6.95
CA THR A 52 3.16 1.39 -7.84
C THR A 52 2.30 0.35 -7.16
N ILE A 53 0.98 0.54 -7.25
CA ILE A 53 -0.03 -0.43 -6.80
C ILE A 53 -0.84 -0.89 -8.02
N SER A 54 -0.94 -2.20 -8.19
CA SER A 54 -1.70 -2.86 -9.25
C SER A 54 -2.61 -3.96 -8.69
N ASN A 55 -3.56 -4.40 -9.52
CA ASN A 55 -4.50 -5.48 -9.19
C ASN A 55 -5.16 -5.36 -7.80
N LEU A 56 -5.46 -4.13 -7.38
CA LEU A 56 -6.19 -3.88 -6.14
C LEU A 56 -7.60 -4.45 -6.26
N GLU A 57 -7.91 -5.38 -5.38
CA GLU A 57 -9.20 -6.02 -5.24
C GLU A 57 -9.68 -5.91 -3.80
N VAL A 58 -11.00 -5.73 -3.65
CA VAL A 58 -11.66 -5.68 -2.35
C VAL A 58 -12.83 -6.65 -2.39
N GLY A 59 -12.67 -7.75 -1.68
CA GLY A 59 -13.64 -8.83 -1.51
C GLY A 59 -14.15 -8.93 -0.08
N PHE A 60 -14.75 -10.07 0.24
CA PHE A 60 -15.26 -10.37 1.58
C PHE A 60 -14.11 -10.71 2.55
N PRO A 61 -14.10 -10.24 3.81
CA PRO A 61 -15.16 -9.45 4.48
C PRO A 61 -15.04 -7.93 4.33
N ALA A 62 -13.94 -7.40 3.77
CA ALA A 62 -13.70 -5.96 3.65
C ALA A 62 -14.86 -5.21 2.97
N SER A 63 -15.44 -5.77 1.92
CA SER A 63 -16.59 -5.18 1.22
C SER A 63 -17.83 -5.03 2.11
N MET A 64 -18.08 -5.93 3.06
CA MET A 64 -19.24 -5.83 3.97
C MET A 64 -19.14 -4.66 4.93
N ILE A 65 -17.93 -4.34 5.38
CA ILE A 65 -17.68 -3.19 6.27
C ILE A 65 -17.51 -1.89 5.48
N GLY A 66 -17.87 -1.89 4.20
CA GLY A 66 -17.86 -0.72 3.32
C GLY A 66 -16.47 -0.32 2.84
N MET A 67 -15.47 -1.21 2.87
CA MET A 67 -14.20 -0.97 2.18
C MET A 67 -14.40 -1.14 0.68
N ASN A 68 -13.73 -0.31 -0.10
CA ASN A 68 -13.67 -0.37 -1.56
C ASN A 68 -12.28 0.09 -2.03
N LYS A 69 -12.03 0.00 -3.34
CA LYS A 69 -10.73 0.35 -3.91
C LYS A 69 -10.33 1.79 -3.58
N ASP A 70 -11.25 2.74 -3.72
CA ASP A 70 -10.98 4.17 -3.46
C ASP A 70 -10.60 4.44 -2.00
N LYS A 71 -11.28 3.80 -1.04
CA LYS A 71 -10.95 3.92 0.38
C LYS A 71 -9.57 3.32 0.70
N VAL A 72 -9.24 2.18 0.11
CA VAL A 72 -7.91 1.56 0.29
C VAL A 72 -6.83 2.48 -0.28
N LEU A 73 -7.03 3.01 -1.48
CA LEU A 73 -6.09 3.96 -2.08
C LEU A 73 -5.95 5.24 -1.25
N GLY A 74 -7.04 5.80 -0.74
CA GLY A 74 -6.99 6.98 0.14
C GLY A 74 -6.27 6.72 1.47
N ILE A 75 -6.39 5.52 2.04
CA ILE A 75 -5.63 5.12 3.23
C ILE A 75 -4.13 5.03 2.90
N LEU A 76 -3.78 4.41 1.77
CA LEU A 76 -2.39 4.31 1.32
C LEU A 76 -1.80 5.70 1.05
N GLU A 77 -2.52 6.56 0.33
CA GLU A 77 -2.11 7.93 0.04
C GLU A 77 -1.86 8.73 1.32
N LYS A 78 -2.78 8.64 2.29
CA LYS A 78 -2.61 9.27 3.59
C LYS A 78 -1.39 8.74 4.34
N ALA A 79 -1.22 7.41 4.41
CA ALA A 79 -0.08 6.80 5.10
C ALA A 79 1.26 7.19 4.45
N ILE A 80 1.30 7.22 3.12
CA ILE A 80 2.48 7.67 2.36
C ILE A 80 2.74 9.15 2.64
N SER A 81 1.72 10.01 2.58
CA SER A 81 1.87 11.44 2.86
C SER A 81 2.37 11.70 4.28
N GLU A 82 1.92 10.93 5.27
CA GLU A 82 2.41 11.00 6.65
C GLU A 82 3.87 10.55 6.77
N CYS A 83 4.32 9.64 5.90
CA CYS A 83 5.70 9.13 5.88
C CYS A 83 6.66 9.99 5.03
N ARG A 84 6.13 10.86 4.17
CA ARG A 84 6.90 11.88 3.43
C ARG A 84 7.19 13.15 4.25
N GLY A 85 6.40 13.38 5.29
CA GLY A 85 6.41 14.59 6.12
C GLY A 85 7.58 14.71 7.07
#